data_AF-A0A7V5LEE2-F1
#
_entry.id   AF-A0A7V5LEE2-F1
#
_cell.length_a   1.000
_cell.length_b   1.000
_cell.length_c   1.000
_cell.angle_alpha   90.00
_cell.angle_beta   90.00
_cell.angle_gamma   90.00
#
_symmetry.space_group_name_H-M   'P 1'
#
loop_
_entity.id
_entity.type
_entity.pdbx_description
1 polymer ?
#
loop_
_entity_poly.entity_id
_entity_poly.type
_entity_poly.pdbx_seq_one_letter_code
_entity_poly.pdbx_strand_id
1 'polypeptide(L)'
;MTFIEKMQAIDRRIIFLLIALAVIIPMVFKLVIPVRPSPIVQAIFDKIEELPSGSKVLLSFDYGPATVPENQPMADGLARHCMIRGHKLYLMAVWATGEAQGNITIENVIAKEFPDAVYGEDYIQLGYKAGNQGLINAIFTDLKGMYTTDAGGVDINSFPMMKEVNTLPDFDLILCIGSGKPGLKEWVQFAGDRGDIPVSGGVTAVEAPLLYPYYPKQLLGLMGGLQGAAQFEAALVKKYPQYKDVSSGAVILMGPQTVAHLVIIAFVIIGNIGFFVLRRREKRARTE
;
A
#
# COMPACT_ATOMS: atom_id res chain seq x y z
N MET A 1 -46.20 2.45 18.88
CA MET A 1 -44.98 2.85 18.19
C MET A 1 -45.00 2.34 16.76
N THR A 2 -44.88 3.21 15.76
CA THR A 2 -44.74 2.75 14.37
C THR A 2 -43.41 2.01 14.19
N PHE A 3 -43.31 1.10 13.20
CA PHE A 3 -42.06 0.38 12.87
C PHE A 3 -40.84 1.31 12.79
N ILE A 4 -41.07 2.54 12.34
CA ILE A 4 -40.08 3.61 12.20
C ILE A 4 -39.59 4.15 13.54
N GLU A 5 -40.48 4.32 14.53
CA GLU A 5 -40.09 4.74 15.89
C GLU A 5 -39.27 3.65 16.60
N LYS A 6 -39.61 2.36 16.38
CA LYS A 6 -38.80 1.24 16.89
C LYS A 6 -37.42 1.18 16.23
N MET A 7 -37.33 1.53 14.95
CA MET A 7 -36.08 1.53 14.19
C MET A 7 -35.14 2.67 14.60
N GLN A 8 -35.68 3.83 14.99
CA GLN A 8 -34.89 4.94 15.56
C GLN A 8 -34.46 4.70 17.01
N ALA A 9 -35.17 3.84 17.74
CA ALA A 9 -34.83 3.43 19.10
C ALA A 9 -33.88 2.21 19.16
N ILE A 10 -33.33 1.76 18.02
CA ILE A 10 -32.36 0.67 17.99
C ILE A 10 -31.13 1.09 18.80
N ASP A 11 -30.81 0.30 19.83
CA ASP A 11 -29.61 0.49 20.62
C ASP A 11 -28.37 0.32 19.73
N ARG A 12 -27.44 1.25 19.81
CA ARG A 12 -26.13 1.19 19.12
C ARG A 12 -25.41 -0.14 19.33
N ARG A 13 -25.66 -0.84 20.44
CA ARG A 13 -25.14 -2.19 20.73
C ARG A 13 -25.56 -3.22 19.69
N ILE A 14 -26.78 -3.14 19.15
CA ILE A 14 -27.26 -4.04 18.10
C ILE A 14 -26.51 -3.76 16.80
N ILE A 15 -26.27 -2.49 16.48
CA ILE A 15 -25.48 -2.08 15.31
C ILE A 15 -24.05 -2.64 15.44
N PHE A 16 -23.40 -2.46 16.59
CA PHE A 16 -22.08 -3.01 16.84
C PHE A 16 -22.03 -4.53 16.78
N LEU A 17 -23.06 -5.22 17.29
CA LEU A 17 -23.18 -6.67 17.17
C LEU A 17 -23.29 -7.12 15.71
N LEU A 18 -24.13 -6.44 14.90
CA LEU A 18 -24.29 -6.76 13.49
C LEU A 18 -23.01 -6.50 12.70
N ILE A 19 -22.27 -5.42 12.99
CA ILE A 19 -20.95 -5.17 12.39
C ILE A 19 -19.93 -6.23 12.83
N ALA A 20 -19.91 -6.61 14.11
CA ALA A 20 -19.03 -7.67 14.59
C ALA A 20 -19.32 -8.99 13.86
N LEU A 21 -20.59 -9.38 13.72
CA LEU A 21 -20.99 -10.57 12.95
C LEU A 21 -20.61 -10.45 11.47
N ALA A 22 -20.76 -9.26 10.87
CA ALA A 22 -20.40 -8.99 9.47
C ALA A 22 -18.90 -9.15 9.20
N VAL A 23 -18.05 -9.01 10.22
CA VAL A 23 -16.61 -9.24 10.13
C VAL A 23 -16.26 -10.70 10.50
N ILE A 24 -16.79 -11.21 11.61
CA ILE A 24 -16.47 -12.55 12.13
C ILE A 24 -16.92 -13.65 11.16
N ILE A 25 -18.14 -13.57 10.62
CA ILE A 25 -18.69 -14.63 9.76
C ILE A 25 -17.82 -14.83 8.51
N PRO A 26 -17.52 -13.79 7.70
CA PRO A 26 -16.64 -13.98 6.53
C PRO A 26 -15.22 -14.43 6.89
N MET A 27 -14.69 -14.02 8.05
CA MET A 27 -13.38 -14.49 8.53
C MET A 27 -13.39 -15.99 8.85
N VAL A 28 -14.41 -16.47 9.57
CA VAL A 28 -14.53 -17.89 9.95
C VAL A 28 -14.74 -18.78 8.73
N PHE A 29 -15.60 -18.35 7.79
CA PHE A 29 -15.89 -19.11 6.58
C PHE A 29 -14.87 -18.86 5.46
N LYS A 30 -13.82 -18.05 5.70
CA LYS A 30 -12.80 -17.66 4.71
C LYS A 30 -13.41 -17.26 3.36
N LEU A 31 -14.42 -16.38 3.41
CA LEU A 31 -15.12 -15.93 2.21
C LEU A 31 -14.15 -15.11 1.34
N VAL A 32 -13.68 -15.69 0.24
CA VAL A 32 -12.83 -14.99 -0.72
C VAL A 32 -13.69 -14.44 -1.85
N ILE A 33 -13.67 -13.12 -2.01
CA ILE A 33 -14.34 -12.44 -3.12
C ILE A 33 -13.32 -12.24 -4.25
N PRO A 34 -13.62 -12.64 -5.50
CA PRO A 34 -12.70 -12.43 -6.62
C PRO A 34 -12.33 -10.96 -6.79
N VAL A 35 -11.04 -10.65 -6.66
CA VAL A 35 -10.49 -9.31 -6.88
C VAL A 35 -9.89 -9.26 -8.28
N ARG A 36 -10.16 -8.17 -9.01
CA ARG A 36 -9.56 -7.92 -10.33
C ARG A 36 -8.71 -6.65 -10.27
N PRO A 37 -7.48 -6.68 -10.81
CA PRO A 37 -6.64 -5.49 -10.86
C PRO A 37 -7.31 -4.38 -11.67
N SER A 38 -7.34 -3.17 -11.13
CA SER A 38 -7.73 -1.98 -11.88
C SER A 38 -6.58 -1.53 -12.79
N PRO A 39 -6.83 -0.73 -13.85
CA PRO A 39 -5.75 -0.25 -14.74
C PRO A 39 -4.61 0.48 -14.01
N ILE A 40 -4.93 1.25 -12.97
CA ILE A 40 -3.95 2.02 -12.19
C ILE A 40 -3.02 1.12 -11.34
N VAL A 41 -3.51 -0.01 -10.86
CA VAL A 41 -2.69 -1.02 -10.15
C VAL A 41 -1.95 -1.91 -11.15
N GLN A 42 -2.61 -2.27 -12.25
CA GLN A 42 -2.02 -3.09 -13.30
C GLN A 42 -0.81 -2.38 -13.95
N ALA A 43 -0.84 -1.05 -14.08
CA ALA A 43 0.29 -0.28 -14.58
C ALA A 43 1.57 -0.50 -13.74
N ILE A 44 1.44 -0.62 -12.40
CA ILE A 44 2.58 -0.91 -11.51
C ILE A 44 3.14 -2.30 -11.83
N PHE A 45 2.25 -3.28 -11.90
CA PHE A 45 2.61 -4.67 -12.17
C PHE A 45 3.30 -4.79 -13.53
N ASP A 46 2.73 -4.19 -14.57
CA ASP A 46 3.26 -4.23 -15.92
C ASP A 46 4.62 -3.54 -16.01
N LYS A 47 4.83 -2.43 -15.28
CA LYS A 47 6.13 -1.76 -15.25
C LYS A 47 7.23 -2.64 -14.64
N ILE A 48 6.95 -3.30 -13.52
CA ILE A 48 7.92 -4.23 -12.89
C ILE A 48 8.23 -5.40 -13.85
N GLU A 49 7.23 -5.84 -14.63
CA GLU A 49 7.39 -6.87 -15.64
C GLU A 49 8.12 -6.40 -16.92
N GLU A 50 8.08 -5.12 -17.24
CA GLU A 50 8.75 -4.57 -18.42
C GLU A 50 10.25 -4.41 -18.20
N LEU A 51 10.65 -4.08 -16.97
CA LEU A 51 12.05 -3.83 -16.63
C LEU A 51 12.94 -5.06 -16.90
N PRO A 52 14.16 -4.85 -17.42
CA PRO A 52 15.14 -5.92 -17.59
C PRO A 52 15.59 -6.45 -16.22
N SER A 53 16.00 -7.72 -16.18
CA SER A 53 16.59 -8.31 -14.97
C SER A 53 17.83 -7.51 -14.55
N GLY A 54 18.01 -7.33 -13.24
CA GLY A 54 19.09 -6.54 -12.67
C GLY A 54 18.79 -5.04 -12.57
N SER A 55 17.61 -4.59 -13.00
CA SER A 55 17.17 -3.21 -12.82
C SER A 55 17.17 -2.79 -11.35
N LYS A 56 17.52 -1.52 -11.11
CA LYS A 56 17.67 -0.91 -9.79
C LYS A 56 16.33 -0.33 -9.35
N VAL A 57 15.71 -0.96 -8.36
CA VAL A 57 14.40 -0.55 -7.83
C VAL A 57 14.56 -0.05 -6.40
N LEU A 58 14.22 1.23 -6.19
CA LEU A 58 14.17 1.81 -4.85
C LEU A 58 12.78 1.57 -4.25
N LEU A 59 12.72 0.96 -3.07
CA LEU A 59 11.49 0.74 -2.32
C LEU A 59 11.55 1.46 -0.97
N SER A 60 10.79 2.56 -0.85
CA SER A 60 10.71 3.37 0.37
C SER A 60 9.54 2.94 1.25
N PHE A 61 9.82 2.76 2.54
CA PHE A 61 8.89 2.37 3.59
C PHE A 61 8.49 3.58 4.44
N ASP A 62 7.53 4.36 3.96
CA ASP A 62 7.15 5.65 4.53
C ASP A 62 5.82 5.57 5.31
N TYR A 63 5.76 4.56 6.19
CA TYR A 63 4.60 4.26 7.02
C TYR A 63 5.01 3.74 8.40
N GLY A 64 4.01 3.54 9.26
CA GLY A 64 4.22 3.07 10.62
C GLY A 64 3.20 2.02 11.05
N PRO A 65 3.32 1.51 12.29
CA PRO A 65 2.51 0.37 12.77
C PRO A 65 1.00 0.55 12.65
N ALA A 66 0.51 1.79 12.71
CA ALA A 66 -0.92 2.10 12.63
C ALA A 66 -1.56 1.78 11.26
N THR A 67 -0.76 1.72 10.19
CA THR A 67 -1.25 1.53 8.81
C THR A 67 -0.75 0.24 8.16
N VAL A 68 0.03 -0.56 8.90
CA VAL A 68 0.51 -1.90 8.52
C VAL A 68 -0.59 -2.78 7.89
N PRO A 69 -1.83 -2.85 8.41
CA PRO A 69 -2.87 -3.69 7.83
C PRO A 69 -3.20 -3.36 6.36
N GLU A 70 -2.98 -2.11 5.92
CA GLU A 70 -3.18 -1.70 4.53
C GLU A 70 -1.86 -1.73 3.74
N ASN A 71 -0.78 -1.23 4.34
CA ASN A 71 0.47 -0.92 3.64
C ASN A 71 1.44 -2.10 3.54
N GLN A 72 1.56 -2.94 4.57
CA GLN A 72 2.53 -4.03 4.57
C GLN A 72 2.28 -5.05 3.43
N PRO A 73 1.03 -5.47 3.14
CA PRO A 73 0.77 -6.36 2.01
C PRO A 73 1.18 -5.75 0.65
N MET A 74 1.14 -4.42 0.50
CA MET A 74 1.64 -3.74 -0.70
C MET A 74 3.16 -3.86 -0.81
N ALA A 75 3.87 -3.58 0.29
CA ALA A 75 5.33 -3.65 0.33
C ALA A 75 5.83 -5.07 0.06
N ASP A 76 5.21 -6.06 0.72
CA ASP A 76 5.53 -7.48 0.54
C ASP A 76 5.27 -7.93 -0.90
N GLY A 77 4.13 -7.52 -1.48
CA GLY A 77 3.78 -7.81 -2.87
C GLY A 77 4.79 -7.24 -3.86
N LEU A 78 5.17 -5.96 -3.70
CA LEU A 78 6.16 -5.30 -4.56
C LEU A 78 7.55 -5.92 -4.43
N ALA A 79 8.01 -6.16 -3.20
CA ALA A 79 9.31 -6.78 -2.95
C ALA A 79 9.38 -8.18 -3.57
N ARG A 80 8.36 -9.01 -3.33
CA ARG A 80 8.23 -10.34 -3.95
C ARG A 80 8.29 -10.26 -5.46
N HIS A 81 7.53 -9.34 -6.06
CA HIS A 81 7.48 -9.18 -7.51
C HIS A 81 8.85 -8.80 -8.09
N CYS A 82 9.56 -7.88 -7.44
CA CYS A 82 10.90 -7.48 -7.84
C CYS A 82 11.89 -8.65 -7.74
N MET A 83 11.84 -9.44 -6.66
CA MET A 83 12.69 -10.62 -6.50
C MET A 83 12.41 -11.71 -7.54
N ILE A 84 11.13 -11.99 -7.86
CA ILE A 84 10.75 -12.92 -8.94
C ILE A 84 11.39 -12.52 -10.27
N ARG A 85 11.48 -11.21 -10.52
CA ARG A 85 12.02 -10.65 -11.76
C ARG A 85 13.53 -10.44 -11.75
N GLY A 86 14.20 -10.76 -10.65
CA GLY A 86 15.65 -10.59 -10.49
C GLY A 86 16.08 -9.13 -10.49
N HIS A 87 15.23 -8.22 -9.97
CA HIS A 87 15.57 -6.81 -9.80
C HIS A 87 16.36 -6.60 -8.51
N LYS A 88 17.27 -5.61 -8.53
CA LYS A 88 18.05 -5.22 -7.37
C LYS A 88 17.22 -4.29 -6.49
N LEU A 89 16.90 -4.73 -5.27
CA LEU A 89 16.06 -3.99 -4.34
C LEU A 89 16.87 -3.13 -3.37
N TYR A 90 16.58 -1.83 -3.35
CA TYR A 90 17.18 -0.88 -2.41
C TYR A 90 16.08 -0.44 -1.47
N LEU A 91 16.12 -0.91 -0.23
CA LEU A 91 15.15 -0.57 0.79
C LEU A 91 15.63 0.67 1.54
N MET A 92 14.71 1.59 1.82
CA MET A 92 15.00 2.75 2.66
C MET A 92 13.74 3.22 3.37
N ALA A 93 13.90 4.19 4.27
CA ALA A 93 12.75 4.90 4.84
C ALA A 93 13.06 6.37 5.04
N VAL A 94 12.05 7.22 4.79
CA VAL A 94 12.08 8.63 5.23
C VAL A 94 11.26 8.85 6.51
N TRP A 95 10.66 7.78 7.06
CA TRP A 95 10.04 7.72 8.39
C TRP A 95 10.88 6.89 9.35
N ALA A 96 11.00 7.35 10.60
CA ALA A 96 11.76 6.63 11.63
C ALA A 96 11.23 5.21 11.92
N THR A 97 9.93 4.98 11.72
CA THR A 97 9.29 3.67 11.89
C THR A 97 9.43 2.75 10.67
N GLY A 98 9.87 3.29 9.54
CA GLY A 98 9.85 2.60 8.26
C GLY A 98 10.90 1.51 8.12
N GLU A 99 12.10 1.73 8.67
CA GLU A 99 13.19 0.74 8.63
C GLU A 99 12.77 -0.61 9.21
N ALA A 100 12.06 -0.59 10.35
CA ALA A 100 11.53 -1.80 10.96
C ALA A 100 10.52 -2.53 10.04
N GLN A 101 9.72 -1.81 9.25
CA GLN A 101 8.80 -2.41 8.28
C GLN A 101 9.55 -3.01 7.07
N GLY A 102 10.62 -2.35 6.64
CA GLY A 102 11.54 -2.89 5.64
C GLY A 102 12.18 -4.20 6.11
N ASN A 103 12.62 -4.26 7.37
CA ASN A 103 13.20 -5.48 7.94
C ASN A 103 12.18 -6.62 8.02
N ILE A 104 10.93 -6.34 8.39
CA ILE A 104 9.83 -7.32 8.34
C ILE A 104 9.65 -7.88 6.93
N THR A 105 9.76 -7.04 5.90
CA THR A 105 9.66 -7.46 4.49
C THR A 105 10.84 -8.32 4.08
N ILE A 106 12.06 -7.94 4.47
CA ILE A 106 13.27 -8.74 4.25
C ILE A 106 13.11 -10.12 4.88
N GLU A 107 12.71 -10.19 6.14
CA GLU A 107 12.58 -11.44 6.89
C GLU A 107 11.44 -12.32 6.36
N ASN A 108 10.30 -11.74 6.03
CA ASN A 108 9.10 -12.52 5.68
C ASN A 108 9.00 -12.87 4.20
N VAL A 109 9.59 -12.05 3.33
CA VAL A 109 9.53 -12.24 1.88
C VAL A 109 10.89 -12.66 1.35
N ILE A 110 11.91 -11.80 1.46
CA ILE A 110 13.20 -12.05 0.79
C ILE A 110 13.88 -13.30 1.36
N ALA A 111 14.12 -13.34 2.67
CA ALA A 111 14.84 -14.44 3.31
C ALA A 111 14.08 -15.78 3.28
N LYS A 112 12.74 -15.76 3.34
CA LYS A 112 11.92 -16.98 3.36
C LYS A 112 11.61 -17.52 1.97
N GLU A 113 11.32 -16.64 1.01
CA GLU A 113 10.86 -17.05 -0.32
C GLU A 113 11.99 -17.07 -1.37
N PHE A 114 13.10 -16.37 -1.11
CA PHE A 114 14.27 -16.27 -2.00
C PHE A 114 15.57 -16.54 -1.21
N PRO A 115 15.79 -17.78 -0.74
CA PRO A 115 16.95 -18.12 0.11
C PRO A 115 18.30 -17.94 -0.60
N ASP A 116 18.30 -17.90 -1.94
CA ASP A 116 19.50 -17.68 -2.75
C ASP A 116 19.83 -16.19 -2.92
N ALA A 117 18.96 -15.27 -2.48
CA ALA A 117 19.19 -13.84 -2.58
C ALA A 117 20.29 -13.39 -1.60
N VAL A 118 21.27 -12.64 -2.11
CA VAL A 118 22.45 -12.22 -1.37
C VAL A 118 22.35 -10.74 -0.98
N TYR A 119 22.47 -10.47 0.33
CA TYR A 119 22.52 -9.10 0.84
C TYR A 119 23.74 -8.35 0.30
N GLY A 120 23.53 -7.15 -0.25
CA GLY A 120 24.57 -6.33 -0.87
C GLY A 120 24.83 -6.65 -2.35
N GLU A 121 24.19 -7.68 -2.90
CA GLU A 121 24.23 -8.01 -4.34
C GLU A 121 22.85 -7.90 -4.99
N ASP A 122 21.83 -8.51 -4.37
CA ASP A 122 20.45 -8.54 -4.85
C ASP A 122 19.54 -7.58 -4.08
N TYR A 123 19.79 -7.39 -2.78
CA TYR A 123 19.02 -6.45 -1.96
C TYR A 123 19.89 -5.79 -0.88
N ILE A 124 19.54 -4.56 -0.49
CA ILE A 124 20.22 -3.82 0.58
C ILE A 124 19.22 -2.98 1.37
N GLN A 125 19.45 -2.83 2.67
CA GLN A 125 18.70 -1.91 3.52
C GLN A 125 19.55 -0.69 3.84
N LEU A 126 19.21 0.45 3.25
CA LEU A 126 19.86 1.74 3.53
C LEU A 126 19.40 2.33 4.87
N GLY A 127 18.25 1.87 5.38
CA GLY A 127 17.70 2.28 6.67
C GLY A 127 16.96 3.61 6.63
N TYR A 128 16.71 4.15 7.83
CA TYR A 128 16.09 5.45 7.99
C TYR A 128 17.10 6.60 7.99
N LYS A 129 16.78 7.68 7.27
CA LYS A 129 17.48 8.96 7.42
C LYS A 129 16.50 10.10 7.67
N ALA A 130 16.82 10.95 8.63
CA ALA A 130 16.08 12.16 8.91
C ALA A 130 16.32 13.22 7.80
N GLY A 131 15.31 14.03 7.52
CA GLY A 131 15.42 15.15 6.56
C GLY A 131 14.16 15.42 5.74
N ASN A 132 13.13 14.57 5.85
CA ASN A 132 11.85 14.71 5.15
C ASN A 132 12.05 14.95 3.64
N GLN A 133 11.32 15.91 3.05
CA GLN A 133 11.50 16.36 1.66
C GLN A 133 12.93 16.82 1.35
N GLY A 134 13.64 17.37 2.34
CA GLY A 134 15.03 17.80 2.19
C GLY A 134 15.97 16.63 1.92
N LEU A 135 15.71 15.46 2.50
CA LEU A 135 16.47 14.24 2.22
C LEU A 135 16.28 13.78 0.77
N ILE A 136 15.04 13.75 0.27
CA ILE A 136 14.76 13.36 -1.13
C ILE A 136 15.52 14.29 -2.09
N ASN A 137 15.56 15.59 -1.79
CA ASN A 137 16.34 16.55 -2.57
C ASN A 137 17.86 16.32 -2.47
N ALA A 138 18.37 15.94 -1.31
CA ALA A 138 19.80 15.69 -1.11
C ALA A 138 20.26 14.44 -1.87
N ILE A 139 19.54 13.33 -1.72
CA ILE A 139 19.87 12.06 -2.41
C ILE A 139 19.65 12.14 -3.92
N PHE A 140 18.86 13.11 -4.39
CA PHE A 140 18.72 13.37 -5.83
C PHE A 140 20.08 13.62 -6.49
N THR A 141 20.97 14.35 -5.83
CA THR A 141 22.29 14.68 -6.36
C THR A 141 23.43 13.93 -5.70
N ASP A 142 23.25 13.45 -4.47
CA ASP A 142 24.31 12.77 -3.71
C ASP A 142 23.71 11.79 -2.69
N LEU A 143 23.43 10.57 -3.16
CA LEU A 143 22.90 9.49 -2.32
C LEU A 143 23.94 9.02 -1.31
N LYS A 144 25.20 8.82 -1.74
CA LYS A 144 26.28 8.29 -0.89
C LYS A 144 26.79 9.30 0.14
N GLY A 145 26.66 10.60 -0.11
CA GLY A 145 26.90 11.62 0.90
C GLY A 145 25.89 11.57 2.05
N MET A 146 24.66 11.11 1.77
CA MET A 146 23.63 10.94 2.80
C MET A 146 23.67 9.54 3.45
N TYR A 147 23.98 8.51 2.68
CA TYR A 147 24.06 7.11 3.11
C TYR A 147 25.49 6.58 2.96
N THR A 148 26.33 6.85 3.96
CA THR A 148 27.73 6.37 3.99
C THR A 148 27.85 4.91 4.45
N THR A 149 26.82 4.40 5.12
CA THR A 149 26.71 3.01 5.55
C THR A 149 25.33 2.48 5.22
N ASP A 150 25.18 1.16 5.20
CA ASP A 150 23.87 0.53 5.27
C ASP A 150 23.27 0.66 6.70
N ALA A 151 22.07 0.10 6.89
CA ALA A 151 21.41 0.07 8.20
C ALA A 151 22.18 -0.74 9.26
N GLY A 152 23.00 -1.70 8.83
CA GLY A 152 23.89 -2.48 9.70
C GLY A 152 25.17 -1.75 10.12
N GLY A 153 25.45 -0.56 9.56
CA GLY A 153 26.66 0.21 9.83
C GLY A 153 27.88 -0.22 9.01
N VAL A 154 27.70 -1.06 7.99
CA VAL A 154 28.74 -1.47 7.05
C VAL A 154 28.91 -0.39 5.98
N ASP A 155 30.16 -0.08 5.63
CA ASP A 155 30.47 0.93 4.59
C ASP A 155 29.73 0.62 3.29
N ILE A 156 28.99 1.61 2.80
CA ILE A 156 28.13 1.49 1.63
C ILE A 156 28.92 1.10 0.38
N ASN A 157 30.19 1.49 0.30
CA ASN A 157 31.04 1.24 -0.86
C ASN A 157 31.58 -0.20 -0.91
N SER A 158 31.43 -0.97 0.17
CA SER A 158 31.82 -2.38 0.20
C SER A 158 30.87 -3.29 -0.58
N PHE A 159 29.62 -2.86 -0.79
CA PHE A 159 28.58 -3.66 -1.42
C PHE A 159 28.64 -3.59 -2.96
N PRO A 160 28.70 -4.73 -3.68
CA PRO A 160 28.73 -4.76 -5.14
C PRO A 160 27.59 -3.98 -5.81
N MET A 161 26.37 -4.05 -5.29
CA MET A 161 25.22 -3.35 -5.89
C MET A 161 25.30 -1.83 -5.78
N MET A 162 26.03 -1.30 -4.78
CA MET A 162 26.15 0.15 -4.56
C MET A 162 27.19 0.83 -5.47
N LYS A 163 27.99 0.08 -6.24
CA LYS A 163 29.06 0.65 -7.08
C LYS A 163 28.53 1.64 -8.12
N GLU A 164 27.39 1.32 -8.73
CA GLU A 164 26.76 2.11 -9.81
C GLU A 164 25.58 2.97 -9.35
N VAL A 165 25.47 3.21 -8.04
CA VAL A 165 24.40 4.01 -7.44
C VAL A 165 25.03 5.17 -6.68
N ASN A 166 24.94 6.38 -7.23
CA ASN A 166 25.49 7.60 -6.61
C ASN A 166 24.41 8.66 -6.39
N THR A 167 23.34 8.61 -7.18
CA THR A 167 22.29 9.61 -7.23
C THR A 167 20.93 8.94 -7.43
N LEU A 168 19.85 9.67 -7.15
CA LEU A 168 18.50 9.13 -7.33
C LEU A 168 18.15 8.83 -8.81
N PRO A 169 18.61 9.60 -9.81
CA PRO A 169 18.44 9.23 -11.22
C PRO A 169 19.12 7.93 -11.67
N ASP A 170 19.98 7.32 -10.84
CA ASP A 170 20.57 6.02 -11.16
C ASP A 170 19.58 4.85 -11.01
N PHE A 171 18.38 5.08 -10.46
CA PHE A 171 17.34 4.08 -10.30
C PHE A 171 16.39 4.01 -11.51
N ASP A 172 15.97 2.81 -11.86
CA ASP A 172 15.05 2.57 -12.99
C ASP A 172 13.58 2.74 -12.60
N LEU A 173 13.27 2.62 -11.30
CA LEU A 173 11.93 2.72 -10.73
C LEU A 173 12.01 3.09 -9.25
N ILE A 174 11.16 4.02 -8.83
CA ILE A 174 10.93 4.36 -7.42
C ILE A 174 9.55 3.86 -7.02
N LEU A 175 9.52 3.05 -5.98
CA LEU A 175 8.34 2.55 -5.32
C LEU A 175 8.27 3.14 -3.92
N CYS A 176 7.15 3.75 -3.55
CA CYS A 176 6.94 4.25 -2.19
C CYS A 176 5.65 3.67 -1.62
N ILE A 177 5.74 3.06 -0.44
CA ILE A 177 4.58 2.76 0.38
C ILE A 177 4.46 3.85 1.45
N GLY A 178 3.44 4.70 1.33
CA GLY A 178 3.25 5.90 2.15
C GLY A 178 2.01 5.87 3.03
N SER A 179 2.03 6.65 4.11
CA SER A 179 0.85 6.89 4.97
C SER A 179 0.74 8.34 5.45
N GLY A 180 1.31 9.28 4.71
CA GLY A 180 1.33 10.69 5.09
C GLY A 180 2.53 11.43 4.52
N LYS A 181 3.04 12.39 5.29
CA LYS A 181 4.11 13.29 4.86
C LYS A 181 5.38 13.09 5.70
N PRO A 182 6.57 12.97 5.09
CA PRO A 182 6.79 12.75 3.65
C PRO A 182 6.24 11.39 3.18
N GLY A 183 5.75 11.28 1.95
CA GLY A 183 5.27 10.02 1.40
C GLY A 183 5.30 10.03 -0.12
N LEU A 184 4.42 9.24 -0.75
CA LEU A 184 4.42 9.06 -2.21
C LEU A 184 4.30 10.38 -2.97
N LYS A 185 3.54 11.34 -2.43
CA LYS A 185 3.41 12.68 -3.02
C LYS A 185 4.76 13.39 -3.15
N GLU A 186 5.58 13.32 -2.12
CA GLU A 186 6.91 13.92 -2.12
C GLU A 186 7.87 13.22 -3.07
N TRP A 187 7.80 11.90 -3.18
CA TRP A 187 8.59 11.15 -4.17
C TRP A 187 8.23 11.55 -5.60
N VAL A 188 6.95 11.74 -5.90
CA VAL A 188 6.52 12.26 -7.21
C VAL A 188 7.11 13.65 -7.48
N GLN A 189 6.96 14.57 -6.53
CA GLN A 189 7.34 15.98 -6.72
C GLN A 189 8.85 16.24 -6.75
N PHE A 190 9.61 15.57 -5.88
CA PHE A 190 11.03 15.88 -5.66
C PHE A 190 11.97 14.88 -6.33
N ALA A 191 11.48 13.70 -6.72
CA ALA A 191 12.26 12.69 -7.44
C ALA A 191 11.75 12.51 -8.88
N GLY A 192 10.52 12.02 -9.03
CA GLY A 192 9.96 11.63 -10.34
C GLY A 192 9.97 12.75 -11.36
N ASP A 193 9.25 13.85 -11.07
CA ASP A 193 9.13 15.00 -11.97
C ASP A 193 10.48 15.63 -12.32
N ARG A 194 11.43 15.59 -11.37
CA ARG A 194 12.73 16.24 -11.52
C ARG A 194 13.73 15.39 -12.30
N GLY A 195 13.68 14.07 -12.13
CA GLY A 195 14.66 13.12 -12.69
C GLY A 195 14.16 12.31 -13.88
N ASP A 196 12.90 12.49 -14.30
CA ASP A 196 12.22 11.63 -15.27
C ASP A 196 12.27 10.14 -14.87
N ILE A 197 12.24 9.89 -13.56
CA ILE A 197 12.26 8.54 -12.99
C ILE A 197 10.82 8.09 -12.80
N PRO A 198 10.42 6.91 -13.30
CA PRO A 198 9.10 6.38 -13.02
C PRO A 198 8.88 6.24 -11.50
N VAL A 199 7.83 6.88 -10.98
CA VAL A 199 7.41 6.77 -9.57
C VAL A 199 6.07 6.08 -9.51
N SER A 200 5.94 5.11 -8.60
CA SER A 200 4.71 4.40 -8.32
C SER A 200 4.67 3.97 -6.85
N GLY A 201 3.58 3.33 -6.43
CA GLY A 201 3.54 2.74 -5.11
C GLY A 201 2.15 2.61 -4.53
N GLY A 202 2.06 2.67 -3.21
CA GLY A 202 0.82 2.44 -2.49
C GLY A 202 0.68 3.36 -1.28
N VAL A 203 -0.56 3.72 -0.97
CA VAL A 203 -0.89 4.60 0.16
C VAL A 203 -2.13 4.11 0.88
N THR A 204 -2.38 4.60 2.08
CA THR A 204 -3.65 4.33 2.78
C THR A 204 -4.87 4.73 1.95
N ALA A 205 -6.02 4.09 2.17
CA ALA A 205 -7.25 4.39 1.44
C ALA A 205 -7.66 5.88 1.53
N VAL A 206 -7.37 6.53 2.66
CA VAL A 206 -7.69 7.94 2.90
C VAL A 206 -6.75 8.90 2.16
N GLU A 207 -5.53 8.47 1.83
CA GLU A 207 -4.54 9.28 1.13
C GLU A 207 -4.66 9.15 -0.40
N ALA A 208 -5.10 8.00 -0.92
CA ALA A 208 -5.20 7.74 -2.35
C ALA A 208 -5.91 8.85 -3.17
N PRO A 209 -7.02 9.47 -2.71
CA PRO A 209 -7.66 10.57 -3.42
C PRO A 209 -6.77 11.78 -3.69
N LEU A 210 -5.77 12.02 -2.83
CA LEU A 210 -4.83 13.14 -2.96
C LEU A 210 -3.81 12.92 -4.09
N LEU A 211 -3.65 11.67 -4.54
CA LEU A 211 -2.64 11.28 -5.53
C LEU A 211 -3.21 11.13 -6.95
N TYR A 212 -4.52 11.00 -7.10
CA TYR A 212 -5.14 10.90 -8.43
C TYR A 212 -4.81 12.04 -9.40
N PRO A 213 -4.65 13.31 -8.97
CA PRO A 213 -4.24 14.38 -9.87
C PRO A 213 -2.86 14.17 -10.53
N TYR A 214 -1.98 13.36 -9.93
CA TYR A 214 -0.66 13.06 -10.47
C TYR A 214 -0.69 11.91 -11.51
N TYR A 215 -1.72 11.07 -11.49
CA TYR A 215 -1.86 9.94 -12.41
C TYR A 215 -2.54 10.36 -13.72
N PRO A 216 -2.10 9.90 -14.90
CA PRO A 216 -0.95 9.00 -15.14
C PRO A 216 0.36 9.74 -15.46
N LYS A 217 0.36 11.08 -15.49
CA LYS A 217 1.48 11.86 -16.05
C LYS A 217 2.74 11.87 -15.18
N GLN A 218 2.56 12.02 -13.87
CA GLN A 218 3.64 12.19 -12.89
C GLN A 218 3.76 10.96 -11.97
N LEU A 219 2.67 10.20 -11.85
CA LEU A 219 2.59 8.96 -11.09
C LEU A 219 2.19 7.83 -12.04
N LEU A 220 3.03 6.80 -12.15
CA LEU A 220 2.84 5.68 -13.07
C LEU A 220 1.66 4.79 -12.67
N GLY A 221 1.46 4.59 -11.37
CA GLY A 221 0.36 3.80 -10.85
C GLY A 221 0.24 3.96 -9.34
N LEU A 222 -0.85 3.43 -8.78
CA LEU A 222 -1.20 3.64 -7.37
C LEU A 222 -2.01 2.46 -6.80
N MET A 223 -1.58 1.94 -5.67
CA MET A 223 -2.38 1.07 -4.80
C MET A 223 -3.02 1.88 -3.67
N GLY A 224 -4.35 1.97 -3.65
CA GLY A 224 -5.10 2.65 -2.60
C GLY A 224 -5.63 1.68 -1.55
N GLY A 225 -5.08 1.74 -0.33
CA GLY A 225 -5.44 0.93 0.82
C GLY A 225 -5.40 -0.57 0.58
N LEU A 226 -6.01 -1.33 1.50
CA LEU A 226 -6.03 -2.79 1.42
C LEU A 226 -6.58 -3.33 0.08
N GLN A 227 -7.54 -2.64 -0.53
CA GLN A 227 -8.07 -3.01 -1.84
C GLN A 227 -7.01 -2.94 -2.95
N GLY A 228 -6.15 -1.91 -2.94
CA GLY A 228 -5.04 -1.80 -3.89
C GLY A 228 -4.04 -2.94 -3.73
N ALA A 229 -3.71 -3.32 -2.48
CA ALA A 229 -2.86 -4.46 -2.20
C ALA A 229 -3.46 -5.77 -2.73
N ALA A 230 -4.75 -6.01 -2.46
CA ALA A 230 -5.47 -7.20 -2.94
C ALA A 230 -5.52 -7.28 -4.47
N GLN A 231 -5.65 -6.13 -5.15
CA GLN A 231 -5.59 -6.06 -6.61
C GLN A 231 -4.21 -6.46 -7.14
N PHE A 232 -3.14 -5.99 -6.50
CA PHE A 232 -1.79 -6.32 -6.90
C PHE A 232 -1.48 -7.80 -6.65
N GLU A 233 -1.83 -8.32 -5.47
CA GLU A 233 -1.75 -9.76 -5.17
C GLU A 233 -2.50 -10.61 -6.19
N ALA A 234 -3.73 -10.21 -6.59
CA ALA A 234 -4.50 -10.91 -7.59
C ALA A 234 -3.81 -10.92 -8.97
N ALA A 235 -3.14 -9.84 -9.37
CA ALA A 235 -2.33 -9.80 -10.59
C ALA A 235 -1.13 -10.75 -10.49
N LEU A 236 -0.42 -10.72 -9.35
CA LEU A 236 0.75 -11.54 -9.08
C LEU A 236 0.41 -13.02 -9.10
N VAL A 237 -0.61 -13.45 -8.36
CA VAL A 237 -1.03 -14.86 -8.31
C VAL A 237 -1.57 -15.35 -9.65
N LYS A 238 -2.20 -14.47 -10.45
CA LYS A 238 -2.64 -14.82 -11.80
C LYS A 238 -1.45 -15.14 -12.71
N LYS A 239 -0.34 -14.40 -12.62
CA LYS A 239 0.86 -14.62 -13.45
C LYS A 239 1.81 -15.67 -12.88
N TYR A 240 1.95 -15.72 -11.56
CA TYR A 240 2.82 -16.61 -10.81
C TYR A 240 2.01 -17.43 -9.78
N PRO A 241 1.25 -18.45 -10.23
CA PRO A 241 0.36 -19.22 -9.37
C PRO A 241 1.04 -19.91 -8.19
N GLN A 242 2.35 -20.16 -8.27
CA GLN A 242 3.14 -20.77 -7.20
C GLN A 242 3.22 -19.91 -5.94
N TYR A 243 3.01 -18.59 -6.03
CA TYR A 243 3.00 -17.67 -4.88
C TYR A 243 1.61 -17.48 -4.26
N LYS A 244 0.59 -18.24 -4.70
CA LYS A 244 -0.78 -18.10 -4.21
C LYS A 244 -0.89 -18.14 -2.69
N ASP A 245 -0.18 -19.05 -2.03
CA ASP A 245 -0.34 -19.25 -0.58
C ASP A 245 0.32 -18.15 0.25
N VAL A 246 1.35 -17.48 -0.29
CA VAL A 246 2.09 -16.40 0.39
C VAL A 246 1.67 -14.99 -0.05
N SER A 247 0.95 -14.88 -1.19
CA SER A 247 0.55 -13.61 -1.80
C SER A 247 -0.98 -13.52 -1.99
N SER A 248 -1.75 -13.93 -0.98
CA SER A 248 -3.23 -13.80 -0.95
C SER A 248 -3.75 -13.14 0.33
N GLY A 249 -2.88 -12.56 1.15
CA GLY A 249 -3.24 -12.03 2.46
C GLY A 249 -4.26 -10.90 2.36
N ALA A 250 -4.00 -9.92 1.49
CA ALA A 250 -4.93 -8.82 1.25
C ALA A 250 -6.21 -9.28 0.55
N VAL A 251 -6.11 -10.21 -0.42
CA VAL A 251 -7.29 -10.79 -1.09
C VAL A 251 -8.25 -11.47 -0.12
N ILE A 252 -7.72 -12.21 0.87
CA ILE A 252 -8.54 -12.87 1.90
C ILE A 252 -9.26 -11.85 2.78
N LEU A 253 -8.60 -10.74 3.13
CA LEU A 253 -9.18 -9.69 3.98
C LEU A 253 -10.27 -8.85 3.27
N MET A 254 -10.39 -8.94 1.95
CA MET A 254 -11.47 -8.27 1.19
C MET A 254 -12.87 -8.84 1.49
N GLY A 255 -12.97 -10.11 1.88
CA GLY A 255 -14.26 -10.73 2.22
C GLY A 255 -14.95 -10.03 3.40
N PRO A 256 -14.33 -10.02 4.60
CA PRO A 256 -14.82 -9.29 5.76
C PRO A 256 -15.10 -7.81 5.48
N GLN A 257 -14.18 -7.14 4.77
CA GLN A 257 -14.34 -5.73 4.41
C GLN A 257 -15.57 -5.49 3.53
N THR A 258 -15.83 -6.35 2.54
CA THR A 258 -16.99 -6.19 1.64
C THR A 258 -18.30 -6.38 2.39
N VAL A 259 -18.41 -7.41 3.22
CA VAL A 259 -19.64 -7.68 3.98
C VAL A 259 -19.90 -6.58 5.00
N ALA A 260 -18.87 -6.10 5.70
CA ALA A 260 -18.99 -4.96 6.60
C ALA A 260 -19.50 -3.69 5.88
N HIS A 261 -18.94 -3.36 4.71
CA HIS A 261 -19.41 -2.22 3.92
C HIS A 261 -20.86 -2.39 3.45
N LEU A 262 -21.28 -3.59 3.02
CA LEU A 262 -22.67 -3.85 2.63
C LEU A 262 -23.64 -3.63 3.79
N VAL A 263 -23.26 -4.04 5.00
CA VAL A 263 -24.06 -3.80 6.21
C VAL A 263 -24.15 -2.31 6.54
N ILE A 264 -23.05 -1.56 6.45
CA ILE A 264 -23.06 -0.10 6.64
C ILE A 264 -23.96 0.58 5.60
N ILE A 265 -23.85 0.21 4.32
CA ILE A 265 -24.70 0.73 3.24
C ILE A 265 -26.17 0.45 3.54
N ALA A 266 -26.51 -0.76 3.98
CA ALA A 266 -27.86 -1.12 4.37
C ALA A 266 -28.38 -0.22 5.52
N PHE A 267 -27.57 0.02 6.55
CA PHE A 267 -27.93 0.93 7.64
C PHE A 267 -28.14 2.37 7.17
N VAL A 268 -27.28 2.88 6.29
CA VAL A 268 -27.43 4.23 5.72
C VAL A 268 -28.74 4.34 4.92
N ILE A 269 -29.07 3.35 4.10
CA ILE A 269 -30.32 3.31 3.33
C ILE A 269 -31.53 3.29 4.28
N ILE A 270 -31.51 2.40 5.27
CA ILE A 270 -32.59 2.27 6.27
C ILE A 270 -32.77 3.58 7.06
N GLY A 271 -31.67 4.19 7.49
CA GLY A 271 -31.67 5.48 8.21
C GLY A 271 -32.26 6.60 7.36
N ASN A 272 -31.86 6.70 6.09
CA ASN A 272 -32.37 7.70 5.16
C ASN A 272 -33.87 7.51 4.89
N ILE A 273 -34.34 6.28 4.68
CA ILE A 273 -35.77 5.98 4.52
C ILE A 273 -36.54 6.42 5.77
N GLY A 274 -36.06 6.07 6.97
CA GLY A 274 -36.66 6.48 8.24
C GLY A 274 -36.78 8.00 8.35
N PHE A 275 -35.70 8.72 8.04
CA PHE A 275 -35.67 10.19 8.04
C PHE A 275 -36.71 10.80 7.09
N PHE A 276 -36.79 10.34 5.84
CA PHE A 276 -37.73 10.90 4.87
C PHE A 276 -39.19 10.62 5.22
N VAL A 277 -39.50 9.44 5.78
CA VAL A 277 -40.88 9.13 6.18
C VAL A 277 -41.30 10.00 7.37
N LEU A 278 -40.45 10.18 8.39
CA LEU A 278 -40.77 11.04 9.53
C LEU A 278 -40.94 12.49 9.10
N ARG A 279 -40.04 13.00 8.26
CA ARG A 279 -40.14 14.36 7.71
C ARG A 279 -41.44 14.58 6.93
N ARG A 280 -41.95 13.56 6.21
CA ARG A 280 -43.26 13.62 5.54
C ARG A 280 -44.42 13.64 6.53
N ARG A 281 -44.34 12.88 7.63
CA ARG A 281 -45.38 12.87 8.68
C ARG A 281 -45.43 14.19 9.43
N GLU A 282 -44.29 14.76 9.80
CA GLU A 282 -44.20 16.08 10.42
C GLU A 282 -44.76 17.19 9.51
N LYS A 283 -44.46 17.15 8.21
CA LYS A 283 -45.04 18.11 7.25
C LYS A 283 -46.56 17.99 7.15
N ARG A 284 -47.10 16.77 7.10
CA ARG A 284 -48.56 16.55 7.09
C ARG A 284 -49.22 17.06 8.36
N ALA A 285 -48.65 16.74 9.53
CA ALA A 285 -49.14 17.21 10.83
C ALA A 285 -49.03 18.72 11.06
N ARG A 286 -48.24 19.45 10.24
CA ARG A 286 -48.19 20.93 10.25
C ARG A 286 -49.15 21.58 9.25
N THR A 287 -49.71 20.80 8.32
CA THR A 287 -50.62 21.28 7.26
C THR A 287 -52.08 20.98 7.62
N GLU A 288 -52.31 20.03 8.52
CA GLU A 288 -53.58 19.79 9.24
C GLU A 288 -53.68 20.68 10.49
#